data_AF-A0A7C9MEK6-F1
#
_entry.id   AF-A0A7C9MEK6-F1
#
_cell.length_a   1.000
_cell.length_b   1.000
_cell.length_c   1.000
_cell.angle_alpha   90.00
_cell.angle_beta   90.00
_cell.angle_gamma   90.00
#
_symmetry.space_group_name_H-M   'P 1'
#
loop_
_entity.id
_entity.type
_entity.pdbx_description
1 polymer ?
#
loop_
_entity_poly.entity_id
_entity_poly.type
_entity_poly.pdbx_seq_one_letter_code
_entity_poly.pdbx_strand_id
1 'polypeptide(L)'
;MSDTSYRLDIASVKPLAATVKAVPLAEAPEDLFQMVMAAKQDMLQLQYSQAPDTANNPTYAPYATVVVNGKVVAKIDNHGFVETTNAMHASCVDAIKAADAESSVLSGPELAQARARRIAEAVNGTINKAPTAMSQRAFDATPQPKMTFNYEAMQRDPEYAAIEQLKKAHAAFLAQHMEPQNSAA
;
A
#
# COMPACT_ATOMS: atom_id res chain seq x y z
N MET A 1 1.96 -42.42 6.86
CA MET A 1 3.35 -42.43 7.38
C MET A 1 3.73 -40.98 7.57
N SER A 2 3.78 -40.50 8.82
CA SER A 2 4.01 -39.09 9.11
C SER A 2 5.50 -38.81 9.16
N ASP A 3 5.96 -38.00 8.21
CA ASP A 3 7.35 -37.58 8.08
C ASP A 3 7.78 -36.82 9.34
N THR A 4 8.58 -37.47 10.20
CA THR A 4 8.96 -36.98 11.53
C THR A 4 10.32 -36.28 11.51
N SER A 5 10.84 -35.97 10.32
CA SER A 5 12.23 -35.58 10.07
C SER A 5 12.61 -34.15 10.49
N TYR A 6 11.67 -33.35 11.02
CA TYR A 6 11.94 -31.98 11.50
C TYR A 6 11.35 -31.70 12.88
N ARG A 7 11.59 -32.57 13.86
CA ARG A 7 11.34 -32.23 15.27
C ARG A 7 12.53 -31.46 15.83
N LEU A 8 12.37 -30.14 15.95
CA LEU A 8 13.26 -29.29 16.73
C LEU A 8 13.10 -29.64 18.22
N ASP A 9 14.11 -30.29 18.80
CA ASP A 9 14.18 -30.47 20.25
C ASP A 9 14.51 -29.13 20.90
N ILE A 10 13.52 -28.51 21.54
CA ILE A 10 13.67 -27.21 22.21
C ILE A 10 14.74 -27.28 23.32
N ALA A 11 14.97 -28.45 23.93
CA ALA A 11 16.01 -28.63 24.94
C ALA A 11 17.43 -28.60 24.34
N SER A 12 17.56 -28.79 23.02
CA SER A 12 18.84 -28.73 22.29
C SER A 12 19.21 -27.32 21.81
N VAL A 13 18.28 -26.36 21.90
CA VAL A 13 18.52 -24.98 21.46
C VAL A 13 19.20 -24.21 22.58
N LYS A 14 20.42 -23.71 22.32
CA LYS A 14 21.10 -22.80 23.25
C LYS A 14 20.47 -21.41 23.15
N PRO A 15 20.13 -20.77 24.27
CA PRO A 15 19.70 -19.38 24.24
C PRO A 15 20.84 -18.51 23.68
N LEU A 16 20.50 -17.66 22.72
CA LEU A 16 21.39 -16.62 22.25
C LEU A 16 21.62 -15.63 23.40
N ALA A 17 22.74 -15.77 24.10
CA ALA A 17 23.25 -14.75 25.01
C ALA A 17 23.89 -13.61 24.18
N ALA A 18 23.08 -12.93 23.37
CA ALA A 18 23.52 -11.79 22.60
C ALA A 18 23.40 -10.53 23.46
N THR A 19 24.52 -9.84 23.68
CA THR A 19 24.51 -8.50 24.27
C THR A 19 24.27 -7.51 23.13
N VAL A 20 23.03 -7.07 22.95
CA VAL A 20 22.71 -6.08 21.91
C VAL A 20 23.22 -4.72 22.39
N LYS A 21 24.24 -4.17 21.72
CA LYS A 21 24.62 -2.78 21.93
C LYS A 21 23.69 -1.91 21.10
N ALA A 22 22.94 -1.03 21.77
CA ALA A 22 22.22 0.02 21.06
C ALA A 22 23.25 0.96 20.43
N VAL A 23 23.24 1.03 19.10
CA VAL A 23 24.06 1.97 18.34
C VAL A 23 23.16 3.15 17.98
N PRO A 24 23.57 4.41 18.23
CA PRO A 24 22.84 5.57 17.76
C PRO A 24 22.60 5.46 16.25
N LEU A 25 21.41 5.83 15.78
CA LEU A 25 21.08 5.71 14.36
C LEU A 25 22.05 6.51 13.46
N ALA A 26 22.61 7.62 13.96
CA ALA A 26 23.65 8.39 13.28
C ALA A 26 24.95 7.60 13.02
N GLU A 27 25.18 6.48 13.70
CA GLU A 27 26.37 5.64 13.56
C GLU A 27 26.05 4.32 12.85
N ALA A 28 24.81 4.16 12.38
CA ALA A 28 24.38 2.95 11.68
C ALA A 28 25.13 2.78 10.34
N PRO A 29 25.25 1.54 9.83
CA PRO A 29 25.72 1.31 8.47
C PRO A 29 24.88 2.09 7.45
N GLU A 30 25.52 2.58 6.39
CA GLU A 30 24.92 3.45 5.37
C GLU A 30 23.56 2.94 4.86
N ASP A 31 23.49 1.66 4.47
CA ASP A 31 22.24 1.07 3.93
C ASP A 31 21.09 1.14 4.94
N LEU A 32 21.38 0.87 6.23
CA LEU A 32 20.40 0.94 7.30
C LEU A 32 20.02 2.39 7.59
N PHE A 33 21.00 3.29 7.60
CA PHE A 33 20.75 4.72 7.78
C PHE A 33 19.81 5.25 6.70
N GLN A 34 20.14 5.04 5.42
CA GLN A 34 19.33 5.49 4.29
C GLN A 34 17.92 4.91 4.31
N MET A 35 17.78 3.62 4.61
CA MET A 35 16.48 2.98 4.73
C MET A 35 15.61 3.65 5.80
N VAL A 36 16.17 3.89 7.00
CA VAL A 36 15.41 4.52 8.08
C VAL A 36 15.13 5.99 7.78
N MET A 37 16.07 6.71 7.16
CA MET A 37 15.85 8.11 6.78
C MET A 37 14.77 8.27 5.71
N ALA A 38 14.75 7.38 4.71
CA ALA A 38 13.68 7.33 3.71
C ALA A 38 12.33 7.07 4.38
N ALA A 39 12.24 6.06 5.25
CA ALA A 39 11.01 5.75 5.96
C ALA A 39 10.52 6.92 6.84
N LYS A 40 11.43 7.59 7.56
CA LYS A 40 11.10 8.79 8.35
C LYS A 40 10.57 9.93 7.47
N GLN A 41 11.22 10.17 6.34
CA GLN A 41 10.80 11.20 5.40
C GLN A 41 9.43 10.90 4.79
N ASP A 42 9.19 9.66 4.39
CA ASP A 42 7.91 9.20 3.83
C ASP A 42 6.78 9.32 4.86
N MET A 43 7.03 8.91 6.10
CA MET A 43 6.06 9.05 7.19
C MET A 43 5.71 10.51 7.45
N LEU A 44 6.71 11.39 7.54
CA LEU A 44 6.48 12.82 7.72
C LEU A 44 5.69 13.40 6.54
N GLN A 45 6.05 13.06 5.31
CA GLN A 45 5.34 13.54 4.13
C GLN A 45 3.88 13.07 4.10
N LEU A 46 3.60 11.82 4.49
CA LEU A 46 2.24 11.28 4.59
C LEU A 46 1.39 12.02 5.64
N GLN A 47 1.97 12.40 6.79
CA GLN A 47 1.25 13.18 7.82
C GLN A 47 0.78 14.54 7.30
N TYR A 48 1.55 15.12 6.37
CA TYR A 48 1.25 16.41 5.74
C TYR A 48 0.59 16.27 4.36
N SER A 49 0.17 15.05 4.02
CA SER A 49 -0.58 14.79 2.80
C SER A 49 -2.07 15.08 3.00
N GLN A 50 -2.71 15.54 1.94
CA GLN A 50 -4.16 15.68 1.88
C GLN A 50 -4.67 14.75 0.79
N ALA A 51 -5.60 13.88 1.17
CA ALA A 51 -6.34 13.07 0.21
C ALA A 51 -7.09 14.00 -0.76
N PRO A 52 -7.08 13.69 -2.06
CA PRO A 52 -7.84 14.48 -3.01
C PRO A 52 -9.35 14.40 -2.71
N ASP A 53 -10.07 15.47 -3.00
CA ASP A 53 -11.53 15.41 -3.07
C ASP A 53 -11.95 14.63 -4.32
N THR A 54 -12.59 13.48 -4.10
CA THR A 54 -13.08 12.59 -5.15
C THR A 54 -14.59 12.67 -5.35
N ALA A 55 -15.31 13.47 -4.54
CA ALA A 55 -16.78 13.43 -4.46
C ALA A 55 -17.48 13.68 -5.81
N ASN A 56 -16.90 14.55 -6.65
CA ASN A 56 -17.45 14.91 -7.96
C ASN A 56 -16.66 14.30 -9.13
N ASN A 57 -15.70 13.41 -8.87
CA ASN A 57 -14.91 12.82 -9.95
C ASN A 57 -15.67 11.61 -10.55
N PRO A 58 -15.96 11.62 -11.87
CA PRO A 58 -16.75 10.56 -12.50
C PRO A 58 -16.10 9.17 -12.45
N THR A 59 -14.78 9.09 -12.24
CA THR A 59 -14.04 7.82 -12.11
C THR A 59 -14.38 7.06 -10.83
N TYR A 60 -14.91 7.75 -9.81
CA TYR A 60 -15.41 7.14 -8.56
C TYR A 60 -16.93 6.95 -8.57
N ALA A 61 -17.61 7.36 -9.65
CA ALA A 61 -19.05 7.14 -9.78
C ALA A 61 -19.38 5.65 -9.97
N PRO A 62 -20.60 5.21 -9.63
CA PRO A 62 -21.00 3.82 -9.80
C PRO A 62 -20.85 3.34 -11.25
N TYR A 63 -20.28 2.15 -11.43
CA TYR A 63 -20.27 1.42 -12.69
C TYR A 63 -21.42 0.41 -12.75
N ALA A 64 -21.60 -0.40 -11.71
CA ALA A 64 -22.66 -1.39 -11.64
C ALA A 64 -22.99 -1.78 -10.20
N THR A 65 -24.14 -2.42 -10.03
CA THR A 65 -24.50 -3.15 -8.81
C THR A 65 -24.80 -4.60 -9.17
N VAL A 66 -24.50 -5.52 -8.26
CA VAL A 66 -24.94 -6.92 -8.36
C VAL A 66 -26.08 -7.14 -7.39
N VAL A 67 -27.17 -7.74 -7.87
CA VAL A 67 -28.43 -7.91 -7.14
C VAL A 67 -28.77 -9.38 -7.01
N VAL A 68 -29.16 -9.82 -5.82
CA VAL A 68 -29.69 -11.17 -5.54
C VAL A 68 -31.04 -11.00 -4.87
N ASN A 69 -32.09 -11.60 -5.41
CA ASN A 69 -33.46 -11.52 -4.87
C ASN A 69 -33.92 -10.08 -4.56
N GLY A 70 -33.59 -9.14 -5.45
CA GLY A 70 -33.95 -7.72 -5.29
C GLY A 70 -33.08 -6.93 -4.30
N LYS A 71 -32.05 -7.54 -3.68
CA LYS A 71 -31.13 -6.85 -2.77
C LYS A 71 -29.76 -6.65 -3.42
N VAL A 72 -29.20 -5.45 -3.30
CA VAL A 72 -27.83 -5.15 -3.74
C VAL A 72 -26.85 -5.87 -2.81
N VAL A 73 -26.02 -6.75 -3.37
CA VAL A 73 -25.00 -7.52 -2.65
C VAL A 73 -23.58 -7.00 -2.91
N ALA A 74 -23.38 -6.29 -4.02
CA ALA A 74 -22.13 -5.61 -4.35
C ALA A 74 -22.41 -4.32 -5.11
N LYS A 75 -21.65 -3.25 -4.81
CA LYS A 75 -21.57 -2.04 -5.62
C LYS A 75 -20.15 -1.94 -6.18
N ILE A 76 -20.05 -1.52 -7.43
CA ILE A 76 -18.78 -1.45 -8.15
C ILE A 76 -18.70 -0.08 -8.81
N ASP A 77 -17.60 0.64 -8.61
CA ASP A 77 -17.36 1.95 -9.23
C ASP A 77 -16.57 1.83 -10.55
N ASN A 78 -16.34 2.96 -11.22
CA ASN A 78 -15.60 3.00 -12.49
C ASN A 78 -14.10 2.67 -12.34
N HIS A 79 -13.52 2.71 -11.13
CA HIS A 79 -12.18 2.15 -10.87
C HIS A 79 -12.21 0.62 -10.78
N GLY A 80 -13.38 0.04 -10.54
CA GLY A 80 -13.58 -1.37 -10.28
C GLY A 80 -13.51 -1.73 -8.81
N PHE A 81 -13.44 -0.76 -7.88
CA PHE A 81 -13.52 -1.03 -6.46
C PHE A 81 -14.87 -1.64 -6.11
N VAL A 82 -14.86 -2.64 -5.24
CA VAL A 82 -16.06 -3.39 -4.87
C VAL A 82 -16.39 -3.13 -3.41
N GLU A 83 -17.56 -2.54 -3.17
CA GLU A 83 -18.18 -2.45 -1.86
C GLU A 83 -19.16 -3.62 -1.67
N THR A 84 -18.95 -4.43 -0.63
CA THR A 84 -19.84 -5.52 -0.24
C THR A 84 -20.09 -5.49 1.27
N THR A 85 -21.09 -6.22 1.75
CA THR A 85 -21.25 -6.43 3.19
C THR A 85 -20.29 -7.51 3.70
N ASN A 86 -19.95 -7.49 4.99
CA ASN A 86 -19.10 -8.52 5.60
C ASN A 86 -19.63 -9.95 5.35
N ALA A 87 -20.94 -10.13 5.35
CA ALA A 87 -21.58 -11.42 5.06
C ALA A 87 -21.37 -11.89 3.62
N MET A 88 -21.22 -10.96 2.67
CA MET A 88 -21.02 -11.27 1.25
C MET A 88 -19.54 -11.37 0.87
N HIS A 89 -18.63 -10.84 1.68
CA HIS A 89 -17.20 -10.80 1.36
C HIS A 89 -16.64 -12.20 1.02
N ALA A 90 -16.94 -13.21 1.84
CA ALA A 90 -16.46 -14.57 1.62
C ALA A 90 -16.92 -15.16 0.28
N SER A 91 -18.14 -14.82 -0.17
CA SER A 91 -18.67 -15.29 -1.45
C SER A 91 -18.14 -14.50 -2.66
N CYS A 92 -17.66 -13.27 -2.43
CA CYS A 92 -17.18 -12.39 -3.50
C CYS A 92 -15.65 -12.41 -3.66
N VAL A 93 -14.89 -12.78 -2.62
CA VAL A 93 -13.42 -12.61 -2.62
C VAL A 93 -12.73 -13.43 -3.71
N ASP A 94 -13.13 -14.69 -3.91
CA ASP A 94 -12.52 -15.54 -4.93
C ASP A 94 -12.96 -15.13 -6.34
N ALA A 95 -14.20 -14.63 -6.47
CA ALA A 95 -14.69 -14.05 -7.72
C ALA A 95 -13.90 -12.79 -8.11
N ILE A 96 -13.58 -11.92 -7.14
CA ILE A 96 -12.74 -10.74 -7.35
C ILE A 96 -11.33 -11.16 -7.77
N LYS A 97 -10.71 -12.12 -7.06
CA LYS A 97 -9.37 -12.64 -7.43
C LYS A 97 -9.34 -13.24 -8.83
N ALA A 98 -10.38 -13.99 -9.21
CA ALA A 98 -10.48 -14.54 -10.56
C ALA A 98 -10.64 -13.45 -11.62
N ALA A 99 -11.44 -12.40 -11.34
CA ALA A 99 -11.55 -11.25 -12.22
C ALA A 99 -10.22 -10.51 -12.39
N ASP A 100 -9.46 -10.35 -11.29
CA ASP A 100 -8.17 -9.66 -11.29
C ASP A 100 -7.11 -10.44 -12.07
N ALA A 101 -7.08 -11.77 -11.93
CA ALA A 101 -6.15 -12.64 -12.67
C ALA A 101 -6.41 -12.66 -14.19
N GLU A 102 -7.64 -12.38 -14.61
CA GLU A 102 -8.05 -12.34 -16.02
C GLU A 102 -7.92 -10.95 -16.64
N SER A 103 -7.83 -9.91 -15.81
CA SER A 103 -7.76 -8.54 -16.29
C SER A 103 -6.33 -8.17 -16.68
N SER A 104 -6.18 -7.57 -17.86
CA SER A 104 -4.92 -6.94 -18.27
C SER A 104 -4.74 -5.54 -17.66
N VAL A 105 -5.71 -5.04 -16.90
CA VAL A 105 -5.69 -3.69 -16.31
C VAL A 105 -5.85 -3.76 -14.79
N LEU A 106 -5.14 -2.86 -14.09
CA LEU A 106 -5.16 -2.78 -12.62
C LEU A 106 -6.29 -1.91 -12.07
N SER A 107 -6.96 -1.14 -12.94
CA SER A 107 -8.06 -0.23 -12.59
C SER A 107 -8.86 0.11 -13.84
N GLY A 108 -10.12 0.46 -13.65
CA GLY A 108 -10.97 1.06 -14.68
C GLY A 108 -12.22 0.23 -15.01
N PRO A 109 -13.07 0.73 -15.93
CA PRO A 109 -14.32 0.10 -16.30
C PRO A 109 -14.23 -1.33 -16.82
N GLU A 110 -13.11 -1.72 -17.44
CA GLU A 110 -12.87 -3.10 -17.86
C GLU A 110 -12.72 -4.05 -16.65
N LEU A 111 -11.96 -3.63 -15.63
CA LEU A 111 -11.85 -4.36 -14.38
C LEU A 111 -13.19 -4.39 -13.64
N ALA A 112 -13.90 -3.26 -13.61
CA ALA A 112 -15.23 -3.16 -13.02
C ALA A 112 -16.22 -4.16 -13.66
N GLN A 113 -16.19 -4.29 -14.99
CA GLN A 113 -17.00 -5.24 -15.73
C GLN A 113 -16.64 -6.69 -15.40
N ALA A 114 -15.34 -7.02 -15.38
CA ALA A 114 -14.86 -8.36 -15.06
C ALA A 114 -15.30 -8.78 -13.66
N ARG A 115 -15.13 -7.89 -12.67
CA ARG A 115 -15.56 -8.10 -11.29
C ARG A 115 -17.08 -8.23 -11.18
N ALA A 116 -17.85 -7.36 -11.84
CA ALA A 116 -19.31 -7.45 -11.85
C ALA A 116 -19.81 -8.80 -12.36
N ARG A 117 -19.22 -9.28 -13.45
CA ARG A 117 -19.54 -10.59 -14.04
C ARG A 117 -19.21 -11.73 -13.08
N ARG A 118 -17.98 -11.79 -12.57
CA ARG A 118 -17.54 -12.87 -11.67
C ARG A 118 -18.33 -12.90 -10.38
N ILE A 119 -18.63 -11.73 -9.80
CA ILE A 119 -19.44 -11.64 -8.58
C ILE A 119 -20.86 -12.11 -8.85
N ALA A 120 -21.49 -11.68 -9.95
CA ALA A 120 -22.84 -12.11 -10.32
C ALA A 120 -22.91 -13.63 -10.51
N GLU A 121 -21.92 -14.24 -11.17
CA GLU A 121 -21.81 -15.69 -11.31
C GLU A 121 -21.69 -16.40 -9.95
N ALA A 122 -20.80 -15.93 -9.07
CA ALA A 122 -20.56 -16.56 -7.77
C ALA A 122 -21.77 -16.53 -6.83
N VAL A 123 -22.60 -15.47 -6.92
CA VAL A 123 -23.74 -15.26 -6.02
C VAL A 123 -25.09 -15.57 -6.67
N ASN A 124 -25.08 -16.11 -7.89
CA ASN A 124 -26.27 -16.30 -8.73
C ASN A 124 -27.13 -15.02 -8.81
N GLY A 125 -26.45 -13.87 -8.96
CA GLY A 125 -27.06 -12.55 -9.02
C GLY A 125 -27.19 -12.02 -10.44
N THR A 126 -27.82 -10.84 -10.56
CA THR A 126 -27.94 -10.08 -11.80
C THR A 126 -27.15 -8.79 -11.72
N ILE A 127 -26.60 -8.36 -12.86
CA ILE A 127 -25.85 -7.11 -12.95
C ILE A 127 -26.80 -5.98 -13.39
N ASN A 128 -26.87 -4.94 -12.58
CA ASN A 128 -27.55 -3.69 -12.91
C ASN A 128 -26.49 -2.63 -13.20
N LYS A 129 -26.25 -2.36 -14.49
CA LYS A 129 -25.28 -1.34 -14.93
C LYS A 129 -25.81 0.07 -14.65
N ALA A 130 -24.94 0.92 -14.11
CA ALA A 130 -25.32 2.29 -13.75
C ALA A 130 -25.29 3.23 -14.98
N PRO A 131 -26.11 4.30 -15.00
CA PRO A 131 -26.04 5.35 -16.02
C PRO A 131 -24.69 6.08 -16.07
N THR A 132 -23.94 6.05 -14.97
CA THR A 132 -22.61 6.65 -14.79
C THR A 132 -21.47 5.74 -15.21
N ALA A 133 -21.78 4.52 -15.71
CA ALA A 133 -20.77 3.58 -16.15
C ALA A 133 -19.97 4.12 -17.35
N MET A 134 -18.66 4.29 -17.15
CA MET A 134 -17.76 4.80 -18.17
C MET A 134 -17.30 3.70 -19.14
N SER A 135 -16.78 4.10 -20.29
CA SER A 135 -15.90 3.24 -21.10
C SER A 135 -14.46 3.36 -20.60
N GLN A 136 -13.63 2.36 -20.87
CA GLN A 136 -12.20 2.40 -20.50
C GLN A 136 -11.52 3.64 -21.09
N ARG A 137 -11.76 3.93 -22.37
CA ARG A 137 -11.23 5.13 -23.03
C ARG A 137 -11.62 6.45 -22.33
N ALA A 138 -12.87 6.56 -21.86
CA ALA A 138 -13.31 7.77 -21.15
C ALA A 138 -12.64 7.87 -19.77
N PHE A 139 -12.47 6.74 -19.09
CA PHE A 139 -11.77 6.67 -17.81
C PHE A 139 -10.29 7.08 -17.97
N ASP A 140 -9.59 6.53 -18.96
CA ASP A 140 -8.17 6.83 -19.22
C ASP A 140 -7.95 8.30 -19.61
N ALA A 141 -8.93 8.91 -20.28
CA ALA A 141 -8.89 10.33 -20.65
C ALA A 141 -9.23 11.27 -19.48
N THR A 142 -9.78 10.75 -18.38
CA THR A 142 -10.19 11.57 -17.23
C THR A 142 -9.00 11.82 -16.30
N PRO A 143 -8.66 13.09 -16.02
CA PRO A 143 -7.62 13.42 -15.05
C PRO A 143 -7.93 12.84 -13.67
N GLN A 144 -6.98 12.07 -13.15
CA GLN A 144 -7.09 11.45 -11.85
C GLN A 144 -6.75 12.46 -10.73
N PRO A 145 -7.56 12.57 -9.67
CA PRO A 145 -7.24 13.42 -8.53
C PRO A 145 -5.93 12.97 -7.89
N LYS A 146 -5.09 13.94 -7.51
CA LYS A 146 -3.78 13.66 -6.92
C LYS A 146 -3.73 14.13 -5.48
N MET A 147 -3.02 13.37 -4.67
CA MET A 147 -2.64 13.78 -3.32
C MET A 147 -1.83 15.08 -3.38
N THR A 148 -2.13 16.00 -2.47
CA THR A 148 -1.38 17.24 -2.30
C THR A 148 -0.63 17.20 -0.97
N PHE A 149 0.42 18.01 -0.84
CA PHE A 149 1.26 18.04 0.36
C PHE A 149 1.40 19.47 0.86
N ASN A 150 1.23 19.66 2.17
CA ASN A 150 1.49 20.95 2.81
C ASN A 150 2.95 21.04 3.24
N TYR A 151 3.83 21.30 2.27
CA TYR A 151 5.28 21.40 2.50
C TYR A 151 5.64 22.50 3.50
N GLU A 152 4.89 23.60 3.51
CA GLU A 152 5.15 24.73 4.40
C GLU A 152 4.91 24.36 5.87
N ALA A 153 3.82 23.66 6.16
CA ALA A 153 3.56 23.14 7.50
C ALA A 153 4.53 22.01 7.88
N MET A 154 4.88 21.15 6.92
CA MET A 154 5.84 20.06 7.13
C MET A 154 7.23 20.59 7.52
N GLN A 155 7.73 21.65 6.88
CA GLN A 155 9.02 22.25 7.19
C GLN A 155 9.07 22.91 8.59
N ARG A 156 7.91 23.24 9.17
CA ARG A 156 7.81 23.77 10.53
C ARG A 156 7.67 22.67 11.59
N ASP A 157 7.49 21.40 11.18
CA ASP A 157 7.42 20.28 12.09
C ASP A 157 8.79 20.04 12.76
N PRO A 158 8.85 19.89 14.10
CA PRO A 158 10.10 19.55 14.79
C PRO A 158 10.78 18.27 14.28
N GLU A 159 10.02 17.29 13.79
CA GLU A 159 10.54 16.05 13.20
C GLU A 159 11.27 16.31 11.89
N TYR A 160 10.87 17.32 11.10
CA TYR A 160 11.63 17.76 9.94
C TYR A 160 13.04 18.22 10.35
N ALA A 161 13.13 19.05 11.40
CA ALA A 161 14.42 19.49 11.93
C ALA A 161 15.23 18.33 12.54
N ALA A 162 14.57 17.37 13.20
CA ALA A 162 15.23 16.18 13.74
C ALA A 162 15.83 15.28 12.66
N ILE A 163 15.11 15.08 11.55
CA ILE A 163 15.59 14.36 10.36
C ILE A 163 16.84 15.03 9.80
N GLU A 164 16.83 16.35 9.64
CA GLU A 164 17.99 17.11 9.14
C GLU A 164 19.18 17.08 10.11
N GLN A 165 18.94 17.15 11.42
CA GLN A 165 19.99 16.99 12.43
C GLN A 165 20.61 15.60 12.38
N LEU A 166 19.79 14.56 12.20
CA LEU A 166 20.26 13.18 12.13
C LEU A 166 21.12 12.94 10.87
N LYS A 167 20.75 13.51 9.72
CA LYS A 167 21.60 13.53 8.50
C LYS A 167 22.96 14.17 8.77
N LYS A 168 22.98 15.32 9.44
CA LYS A 168 24.22 16.03 9.80
C LYS A 168 25.09 15.22 10.76
N ALA A 169 24.48 14.61 11.78
CA ALA A 169 25.18 13.77 12.74
C ALA A 169 25.83 12.56 12.06
N HIS A 170 25.12 11.91 11.13
CA HIS A 170 25.66 10.79 10.37
C HIS A 170 26.82 11.21 9.45
N ALA A 171 26.67 12.30 8.71
CA ALA A 171 27.76 12.83 7.89
C ALA A 171 29.01 13.18 8.72
N ALA A 172 28.83 13.76 9.91
CA ALA A 172 29.93 14.05 10.82
C ALA A 172 30.62 12.78 11.34
N PHE A 173 29.86 11.74 11.66
CA PHE A 173 30.38 10.44 12.07
C PHE A 173 31.24 9.81 10.96
N LEU A 174 30.71 9.78 9.72
CA LEU A 174 31.45 9.28 8.57
C LEU A 174 32.76 10.06 8.36
N ALA A 175 32.72 11.39 8.43
CA ALA A 175 33.92 12.22 8.28
C ALA A 175 34.99 11.93 9.34
N GLN A 176 34.60 11.73 10.61
CA GLN A 176 35.52 11.40 11.71
C GLN A 176 36.09 9.98 11.61
N HIS A 177 35.46 9.09 10.85
CA HIS A 177 35.90 7.70 10.70
C HIS A 177 36.46 7.40 9.31
N MET A 178 36.55 8.42 8.44
CA MET A 178 37.20 8.38 7.13
C MET A 178 38.55 9.13 7.08
N GLU A 179 39.06 9.69 8.19
CA GLU A 179 40.45 10.19 8.31
C GLU A 179 41.47 9.01 8.43
N PRO A 180 42.69 9.13 7.86
CA PRO A 180 43.23 8.09 6.97
C PRO A 180 44.01 6.95 7.65
N GLN A 181 43.73 5.71 7.23
CA GLN A 181 44.71 4.61 7.13
C GLN A 181 45.74 4.86 6.00
N ASN A 182 46.29 6.06 5.92
CA ASN A 182 47.24 6.46 4.88
C ASN A 182 48.45 7.17 5.50
N SER A 183 49.03 6.54 6.52
CA SER A 183 50.29 6.95 7.16
C SER A 183 51.11 5.70 7.50
N ALA A 184 51.50 4.94 6.49
CA ALA A 184 52.59 3.97 6.57
C ALA A 184 53.08 3.68 5.14
N ALA A 185 54.01 4.52 4.67
CA ALA A 185 54.95 4.20 3.61
C ALA A 185 56.36 4.34 4.19
#